data_AF-A0A920UWE5-F1
#
_entry.id   AF-A0A920UWE5-F1
#
_cell.length_a   1.000
_cell.length_b   1.000
_cell.length_c   1.000
_cell.angle_alpha   90.00
_cell.angle_beta   90.00
_cell.angle_gamma   90.00
#
_symmetry.space_group_name_H-M   'P 1'
#
loop_
_entity.id
_entity.type
_entity.pdbx_description
1 polymer ?
#
loop_
_entity_poly.entity_id
_entity_poly.type
_entity_poly.pdbx_seq_one_letter_code
_entity_poly.pdbx_strand_id
1 'polypeptide(L)'
;MAWTAYNLGTTGYNQAVAIGAMLREKFNVTLRVIPGQNDISRLLPLKTGRVDFTANGVATYFAQEGTFQFAVSQWGPQPLRLVMVSNGLSNQSIAVASDTGVTTIAGLRGRRYRLLELRLRSMFQLKPIWDAQD
;
A
#
# COMPACT_ATOMS: atom_id res chain seq x y z
N MET A 1 -8.62 -3.22 19.83
CA MET A 1 -7.31 -3.15 19.12
C MET A 1 -7.39 -2.08 18.06
N ALA A 2 -6.29 -1.38 17.79
CA ALA A 2 -6.23 -0.38 16.71
C ALA A 2 -4.96 -0.54 15.89
N TRP A 3 -5.06 -0.19 14.61
CA TRP A 3 -3.91 -0.16 13.70
C TRP A 3 -4.03 0.96 12.69
N THR A 4 -2.89 1.38 12.18
CA THR A 4 -2.84 2.29 11.02
C THR A 4 -2.74 1.49 9.73
N ALA A 5 -3.25 2.05 8.63
CA ALA A 5 -3.15 1.47 7.29
C ALA A 5 -2.97 2.56 6.23
N TYR A 6 -2.75 2.15 4.98
CA TYR A 6 -2.82 3.03 3.82
C TYR A 6 -4.19 3.75 3.72
N ASN A 7 -4.27 4.80 2.91
CA ASN A 7 -5.51 5.54 2.68
C ASN A 7 -6.67 4.66 2.18
N LEU A 8 -7.88 5.16 2.37
CA LEU A 8 -9.13 4.54 1.89
C LEU A 8 -9.06 4.19 0.40
N GLY A 9 -9.58 3.01 0.04
CA GLY A 9 -9.62 2.52 -1.34
C GLY A 9 -8.34 1.85 -1.83
N THR A 10 -7.27 1.82 -1.02
CA THR A 10 -6.07 1.06 -1.35
C THR A 10 -6.22 -0.43 -0.99
N THR A 11 -5.45 -1.29 -1.67
CA THR A 11 -5.40 -2.72 -1.35
C THR A 11 -5.03 -2.97 0.11
N GLY A 12 -4.04 -2.26 0.65
CA GLY A 12 -3.63 -2.41 2.05
C GLY A 12 -4.72 -2.03 3.06
N TYR A 13 -5.53 -1.00 2.77
CA TYR A 13 -6.68 -0.64 3.61
C TYR A 13 -7.77 -1.71 3.57
N ASN A 14 -8.08 -2.25 2.39
CA ASN A 14 -9.12 -3.27 2.23
C ASN A 14 -8.71 -4.61 2.87
N GLN A 15 -7.44 -5.01 2.73
CA GLN A 15 -6.89 -6.17 3.45
C GLN A 15 -7.02 -5.99 4.96
N ALA A 16 -6.75 -4.78 5.45
CA ALA A 16 -6.93 -4.45 6.85
C ALA A 16 -8.40 -4.65 7.28
N VAL A 17 -9.35 -4.01 6.60
CA VAL A 17 -10.79 -4.16 6.91
C VAL A 17 -11.22 -5.64 6.91
N ALA A 18 -10.76 -6.44 5.95
CA ALA A 18 -11.08 -7.87 5.87
C ALA A 18 -10.56 -8.67 7.08
N ILE A 19 -9.31 -8.44 7.51
CA ILE A 19 -8.76 -9.03 8.74
C ILE A 19 -9.60 -8.58 9.95
N GLY A 20 -9.98 -7.31 10.03
CA GLY A 20 -10.82 -6.79 11.11
C GLY A 20 -12.19 -7.46 11.18
N ALA A 21 -12.82 -7.71 10.03
CA ALA A 21 -14.08 -8.45 9.95
C ALA A 21 -13.91 -9.90 10.43
N MET A 22 -12.86 -10.58 9.98
CA MET A 22 -12.55 -11.95 10.42
C MET A 22 -12.31 -12.03 11.93
N LEU A 23 -11.54 -11.09 12.50
CA LEU A 23 -11.29 -11.03 13.95
C LEU A 23 -12.59 -10.81 14.75
N ARG A 24 -13.50 -9.98 14.23
CA ARG A 24 -14.79 -9.72 14.86
C ARG A 24 -15.68 -10.95 14.85
N GLU A 25 -15.71 -11.68 13.75
CA GLU A 25 -16.52 -12.88 13.55
C GLU A 25 -16.01 -14.08 14.37
N LYS A 26 -14.70 -14.37 14.30
CA LYS A 26 -14.12 -15.58 14.90
C LYS A 26 -13.73 -15.43 16.37
N PHE A 27 -13.35 -14.23 16.78
CA PHE A 27 -12.76 -13.99 18.10
C PHE A 27 -13.48 -12.91 18.91
N ASN A 28 -14.57 -12.33 18.39
CA ASN A 28 -15.28 -11.21 19.02
C ASN A 28 -14.36 -9.99 19.32
N VAL A 29 -13.27 -9.84 18.55
CA VAL A 29 -12.30 -8.74 18.71
C VAL A 29 -12.57 -7.67 17.66
N THR A 30 -12.78 -6.43 18.11
CA THR A 30 -12.91 -5.28 17.21
C THR A 30 -11.55 -4.66 16.91
N LEU A 31 -11.22 -4.57 15.62
CA LEU A 31 -10.03 -3.91 15.10
C LEU A 31 -10.40 -2.59 14.39
N ARG A 32 -9.97 -1.46 14.96
CA ARG A 32 -10.19 -0.14 14.36
C ARG A 32 -9.08 0.22 13.39
N VAL A 33 -9.42 0.42 12.11
CA VAL A 33 -8.49 0.85 11.04
C VAL A 33 -8.42 2.38 10.97
N ILE A 34 -7.21 2.93 11.06
CA ILE A 34 -6.95 4.37 10.95
C ILE A 34 -6.14 4.62 9.66
N PRO A 35 -6.71 5.28 8.64
CA PRO A 35 -5.96 5.58 7.42
C PRO A 35 -4.92 6.67 7.68
N GLY A 36 -3.71 6.49 7.16
CA GLY A 36 -2.67 7.51 7.13
C GLY A 36 -2.23 7.83 5.70
N GLN A 37 -1.93 9.11 5.46
CA GLN A 37 -1.65 9.63 4.12
C GLN A 37 -0.24 9.32 3.62
N ASN A 38 0.71 9.15 4.53
CA ASN A 38 2.11 8.87 4.21
C ASN A 38 2.75 7.99 5.29
N ASP A 39 4.00 7.61 5.08
CA ASP A 39 4.73 6.68 5.94
C ASP A 39 4.90 7.19 7.38
N ILE A 40 5.26 8.46 7.53
CA ILE A 40 5.40 9.15 8.82
C ILE A 40 4.08 9.12 9.60
N SER A 41 2.98 9.53 8.97
CA SER A 41 1.66 9.61 9.59
C SER A 41 1.09 8.25 9.99
N ARG A 42 1.50 7.17 9.30
CA ARG A 42 1.08 5.81 9.64
C ARG A 42 1.88 5.22 10.79
N LEU A 43 3.19 5.48 10.83
CA LEU A 43 4.04 5.00 11.92
C LEU A 43 3.94 5.84 13.19
N LEU A 44 3.56 7.12 13.10
CA LEU A 44 3.56 8.02 14.26
C LEU A 44 2.62 7.53 15.38
N PRO A 45 1.38 7.08 15.11
CA PRO A 45 0.54 6.51 16.14
C PRO A 45 1.18 5.30 16.83
N LEU A 46 1.87 4.43 16.08
CA LEU A 46 2.56 3.26 16.64
C LEU A 46 3.72 3.70 17.54
N LYS A 47 4.55 4.65 17.07
CA LYS A 47 5.66 5.22 17.84
C LYS A 47 5.17 5.86 19.15
N THR A 48 4.02 6.53 19.12
CA THR A 48 3.42 7.17 20.31
C THR A 48 2.60 6.21 21.18
N GLY A 49 2.52 4.91 20.85
CA GLY A 49 1.75 3.94 21.62
C GLY A 49 0.22 4.09 21.52
N ARG A 50 -0.29 4.79 20.50
CA ARG A 50 -1.73 5.00 20.28
C ARG A 50 -2.41 3.88 19.50
N VAL A 51 -1.62 3.04 18.82
CA VAL A 51 -2.08 1.86 18.08
C VAL A 51 -1.14 0.70 18.35
N ASP A 52 -1.66 -0.51 18.19
CA ASP A 52 -0.94 -1.75 18.46
C ASP A 52 -0.11 -2.19 17.24
N PHE A 53 -0.60 -1.90 16.03
CA PHE A 53 0.00 -2.33 14.77
C PHE A 53 -0.03 -1.24 13.69
N THR A 54 0.79 -1.43 12.66
CA THR A 54 0.76 -0.63 11.43
C THR A 54 0.80 -1.57 10.22
N ALA A 55 -0.14 -1.42 9.29
CA ALA A 55 -0.08 -2.02 7.97
C ALA A 55 0.71 -1.09 7.04
N ASN A 56 1.98 -1.43 6.82
CA ASN A 56 2.93 -0.60 6.09
C ASN A 56 3.82 -1.43 5.16
N GLY A 57 4.42 -0.78 4.18
CA GLY A 57 5.30 -1.41 3.18
C GLY A 57 6.78 -1.26 3.53
N VAL A 58 7.59 -0.93 2.51
CA VAL A 58 9.05 -0.72 2.62
C VAL A 58 9.44 0.34 3.66
N ALA A 59 8.55 1.27 3.97
CA ALA A 59 8.76 2.27 5.01
C ALA A 59 9.03 1.67 6.40
N THR A 60 8.56 0.45 6.68
CA THR A 60 8.91 -0.29 7.91
C THR A 60 10.41 -0.53 7.99
N TYR A 61 11.04 -0.89 6.86
CA TYR A 61 12.50 -1.06 6.77
C TYR A 61 13.22 0.28 6.91
N PHE A 62 12.76 1.33 6.22
CA PHE A 62 13.38 2.65 6.34
C PHE A 62 13.30 3.22 7.75
N ALA A 63 12.17 3.01 8.45
CA ALA A 63 12.02 3.42 9.84
C ALA A 63 12.88 2.58 10.78
N GLN A 64 13.01 1.27 10.52
CA GLN A 64 13.87 0.40 11.31
C GLN A 64 15.34 0.81 11.20
N GLU A 65 15.83 1.07 9.98
CA GLU A 65 17.22 1.47 9.74
C GLU A 65 17.46 2.97 9.94
N GLY A 66 16.41 3.78 10.13
CA GLY A 66 16.53 5.23 10.25
C GLY A 66 17.04 5.90 8.97
N THR A 67 16.55 5.50 7.80
CA THR A 67 16.98 6.00 6.48
C THR A 67 15.91 6.86 5.79
N PHE A 68 16.31 7.60 4.75
CA PHE A 68 15.44 8.50 3.98
C PHE A 68 14.66 9.47 4.88
N GLN A 69 13.33 9.46 4.80
CA GLN A 69 12.44 10.31 5.60
C GLN A 69 12.52 10.05 7.11
N PHE A 70 13.12 8.93 7.54
CA PHE A 70 13.34 8.59 8.94
C PHE A 70 14.75 8.94 9.44
N ALA A 71 15.64 9.43 8.56
CA ALA A 71 17.00 9.86 8.89
C ALA A 71 17.05 11.26 9.53
N VAL A 72 16.19 11.49 10.52
CA VAL A 72 16.08 12.75 11.27
C VAL A 72 16.03 12.43 12.76
N SER A 73 16.55 13.33 13.60
CA SER A 73 16.68 13.12 15.06
C SER A 73 15.36 12.74 15.75
N GLN A 74 14.25 13.31 15.27
CA GLN A 74 12.92 13.01 15.78
C GLN A 74 12.43 11.59 15.47
N TRP A 75 13.03 10.88 14.50
CA TRP A 75 12.71 9.50 14.15
C TRP A 75 13.90 8.60 14.50
N GLY A 76 14.94 8.60 13.66
CA GLY A 76 16.03 7.65 13.77
C GLY A 76 15.55 6.19 13.66
N PRO A 77 16.46 5.22 13.82
CA PRO A 77 16.12 3.81 13.87
C PRO A 77 15.02 3.52 14.90
N GLN A 78 13.98 2.81 14.48
CA GLN A 78 12.86 2.39 15.32
C GLN A 78 12.94 0.89 15.61
N PRO A 79 12.66 0.43 16.85
CA PRO A 79 12.66 -1.00 17.20
C PRO A 79 11.38 -1.69 16.70
N LEU A 80 11.16 -1.69 15.39
CA LEU A 80 9.99 -2.28 14.76
C LEU A 80 10.17 -3.79 14.60
N ARG A 81 9.07 -4.53 14.77
CA ARG A 81 9.02 -5.98 14.54
C ARG A 81 8.01 -6.29 13.45
N LEU A 82 8.45 -7.04 12.45
CA LEU A 82 7.58 -7.58 11.41
C LEU A 82 6.78 -8.76 11.97
N VAL A 83 5.45 -8.72 11.85
CA VAL A 83 4.54 -9.76 12.36
C VAL A 83 3.88 -10.56 11.24
N MET A 84 3.53 -9.89 10.13
CA MET A 84 2.86 -10.49 8.99
C MET A 84 3.29 -9.79 7.71
N VAL A 85 3.41 -10.55 6.63
CA VAL A 85 3.74 -10.05 5.29
C VAL A 85 2.61 -10.40 4.33
N SER A 86 2.15 -9.42 3.56
CA SER A 86 1.31 -9.69 2.40
C SER A 86 2.20 -10.14 1.25
N ASN A 87 2.11 -11.42 0.87
CA ASN A 87 2.77 -11.94 -0.32
C ASN A 87 1.77 -11.97 -1.47
N GLY A 88 1.62 -10.84 -2.15
CA GLY A 88 0.75 -10.69 -3.32
C GLY A 88 1.56 -10.61 -4.61
N LEU A 89 0.95 -11.02 -5.72
CA LEU A 89 1.47 -10.75 -7.06
C LEU A 89 1.20 -9.28 -7.42
N SER A 90 1.93 -8.36 -6.79
CA SER A 90 1.88 -6.93 -7.07
C SER A 90 3.26 -6.44 -7.49
N ASN A 91 3.31 -5.68 -8.58
CA ASN A 91 4.53 -5.03 -9.05
C ASN A 91 4.28 -3.55 -9.36
N GLN A 92 5.36 -2.79 -9.43
CA GLN A 92 5.33 -1.47 -10.03
C GLN A 92 5.64 -1.62 -11.51
N SER A 93 4.77 -1.11 -12.36
CA SER A 93 4.92 -1.17 -13.82
C SER A 93 4.93 0.24 -14.41
N ILE A 94 5.54 0.35 -15.58
CA ILE A 94 5.56 1.59 -16.36
C ILE A 94 4.49 1.45 -17.43
N ALA A 95 3.53 2.38 -17.44
CA ALA A 95 2.57 2.51 -18.52
C ALA A 95 2.95 3.70 -19.40
N VAL A 96 2.83 3.51 -20.71
CA VAL A 96 2.96 4.56 -21.71
C VAL A 96 1.65 4.64 -22.49
N ALA A 97 1.27 5.85 -22.93
CA ALA A 97 0.14 6.00 -23.82
C ALA A 97 0.46 5.34 -25.18
N SER A 98 -0.55 4.71 -25.80
CA SER A 98 -0.38 3.90 -27.01
C SER A 98 0.11 4.71 -28.22
N ASP A 99 -0.19 6.00 -28.25
CA ASP A 99 0.19 6.96 -29.30
C ASP A 99 1.64 7.45 -29.21
N THR A 100 2.37 7.11 -28.14
CA THR A 100 3.75 7.57 -27.93
C THR A 100 4.80 6.83 -28.76
N GLY A 101 4.43 5.68 -29.35
CA GLY A 101 5.32 4.80 -30.11
C GLY A 101 6.39 4.09 -29.27
N VAL A 102 6.33 4.17 -27.93
CA VAL A 102 7.30 3.52 -27.04
C VAL A 102 6.92 2.05 -26.83
N THR A 103 7.77 1.14 -27.31
CA THR A 103 7.58 -0.31 -27.15
C THR A 103 8.66 -0.95 -26.25
N THR A 104 9.72 -0.22 -25.92
CA THR A 104 10.82 -0.69 -25.07
C THR A 104 11.21 0.37 -24.04
N ILE A 105 11.80 -0.06 -22.92
CA ILE A 105 12.29 0.84 -21.87
C ILE A 105 13.32 1.85 -22.40
N ALA A 106 14.13 1.46 -23.40
CA ALA A 106 15.09 2.36 -24.05
C ALA A 106 14.40 3.58 -24.70
N GLY A 107 13.18 3.39 -25.22
CA GLY A 107 12.37 4.46 -25.82
C GLY A 107 11.92 5.55 -24.83
N LEU A 108 12.09 5.34 -23.53
CA LEU A 108 11.83 6.33 -22.49
C LEU A 108 13.00 7.31 -22.30
N ARG A 109 14.20 7.02 -22.83
CA ARG A 109 15.38 7.86 -22.65
C ARG A 109 15.12 9.26 -23.22
N GLY A 110 15.39 10.29 -22.41
CA GLY A 110 15.21 11.69 -22.79
C GLY A 110 13.74 12.15 -22.84
N ARG A 111 12.77 11.26 -22.61
CA ARG A 111 11.36 11.64 -22.50
C ARG A 111 11.03 12.08 -21.08
N ARG A 112 10.09 13.02 -20.97
CA ARG A 112 9.52 13.42 -19.68
C ARG A 112 8.52 12.35 -19.24
N TYR A 113 8.71 11.82 -18.05
CA TYR A 113 7.74 10.94 -17.38
C TYR A 113 7.28 11.60 -16.09
N ARG A 114 6.06 11.26 -15.66
CA ARG A 114 5.56 11.59 -14.33
C ARG A 114 5.27 10.30 -13.59
N LEU A 115 5.57 10.30 -12.30
CA LEU A 115 5.07 9.27 -11.41
C LEU A 115 3.54 9.39 -11.36
N LEU A 116 2.85 8.42 -11.94
CA LEU A 116 1.39 8.37 -11.91
C LEU A 116 0.96 7.47 -10.74
N GLU A 117 0.39 8.07 -9.71
CA GLU A 117 -0.35 7.32 -8.70
C GLU A 117 -1.73 7.01 -9.27
N LEU A 118 -1.90 5.82 -9.86
CA LEU A 118 -3.19 5.36 -10.36
C LEU A 118 -4.13 5.11 -9.18
N ARG A 119 -4.93 6.11 -8.80
CA ARG A 119 -6.16 5.88 -8.04
C ARG A 119 -7.19 5.25 -8.96
N LEU A 120 -7.15 3.93 -9.09
CA LEU A 120 -8.25 3.18 -9.70
C LEU A 120 -9.50 3.40 -8.85
N ARG A 121 -10.37 4.33 -9.27
CA ARG A 121 -11.78 4.24 -8.89
C ARG A 121 -12.30 3.01 -9.62
N SER A 122 -12.71 2.00 -8.86
CA SER A 122 -13.25 0.75 -9.37
C SER A 122 -14.26 0.99 -10.48
N MET A 123 -13.88 0.68 -11.71
CA MET A 123 -14.78 0.56 -12.85
C MET A 123 -14.67 -0.90 -13.28
N PHE A 124 -15.41 -1.76 -12.59
CA PHE A 124 -15.64 -3.13 -13.04
C PHE A 124 -16.57 -3.05 -14.25
N GLN A 125 -16.00 -3.24 -15.44
CA GLN A 125 -16.77 -3.62 -16.61
C GLN A 125 -16.25 -4.99 -17.05
N LEU A 126 -16.83 -6.04 -16.44
CA LEU A 126 -16.65 -7.41 -16.91
C LEU A 126 -17.42 -7.53 -18.23
N LYS A 127 -16.69 -7.69 -19.34
CA LYS A 127 -17.28 -8.11 -20.61
C LYS A 127 -17.32 -9.64 -20.61
N PRO A 128 -18.47 -10.30 -20.85
CA PRO A 128 -18.51 -11.75 -20.97
C PRO A 128 -17.68 -12.17 -22.20
N ILE A 129 -16.72 -13.08 -22.01
CA ILE A 129 -16.04 -13.77 -23.09
C ILE A 129 -16.73 -15.11 -23.20
N TRP A 130 -17.81 -15.23 -23.98
CA TRP A 130 -18.28 -16.46 -24.65
C TRP A 130 -19.33 -16.08 -25.70
N ASP A 131 -18.86 -15.71 -26.89
CA ASP A 131 -19.59 -15.93 -28.15
C ASP A 131 -18.59 -16.61 -29.08
N ALA A 132 -18.66 -17.93 -29.14
CA ALA A 132 -18.05 -18.75 -30.18
C ALA A 132 -19.13 -19.72 -30.65
N GLN A 133 -19.87 -19.28 -31.67
CA GLN A 133 -20.49 -20.18 -32.63
C GLN A 133 -19.37 -20.81 -33.46
N ASP A 134 -19.26 -22.14 -33.39
CA ASP A 134 -19.18 -23.07 -34.52
C ASP A 134 -19.45 -24.49 -33.99
#